data_AF-A0A954VL97-F1
#
_entry.id   AF-A0A954VL97-F1
#
_cell.length_a   1.000
_cell.length_b   1.000
_cell.length_c   1.000
_cell.angle_alpha   90.00
_cell.angle_beta   90.00
_cell.angle_gamma   90.00
#
_symmetry.space_group_name_H-M   'P 1'
#
loop_
_entity.id
_entity.type
_entity.pdbx_description
1 polymer ?
#
loop_
_entity_poly.entity_id
_entity_poly.type
_entity_poly.pdbx_seq_one_letter_code
_entity_poly.pdbx_strand_id
1 'polypeptide(L)'
;MHLRYDRLRYIGIDIGNSGIKACELFIGSQSLGEVWYTRWLFSTSAHQLTFSESNPSTKVAVDDPSWAEALVANFGRDDTKWLISSVRRDALQSLKSKLETHRQSLHIVCLHDIPLRVEVDAPNLVGIDRLLAAVAASRRCEQRPLIVIQVGSAVTVDFLARQEKKDTFCGGAILPGVPMMLRLLGQAADLLPNIDADDITDLPGIPGRNTTDAMLAGCASATLGGTIHLINRYRNEFGCNTPIVISGGDGDRFAPHLPPPYVVVPHLVHHGLAAVAQAMQEE
;
A
#
# COMPACT_ATOMS: atom_id res chain seq x y z
N MET A 1 -21.80 25.79 -19.65
CA MET A 1 -22.69 24.63 -19.42
C MET A 1 -21.83 23.45 -18.97
N HIS A 2 -21.66 23.24 -17.66
CA HIS A 2 -20.88 22.11 -17.15
C HIS A 2 -21.74 20.85 -17.22
N LEU A 3 -21.32 19.85 -18.02
CA LEU A 3 -21.91 18.52 -17.97
C LEU A 3 -21.47 17.85 -16.66
N ARG A 4 -22.35 17.90 -15.64
CA ARG A 4 -22.28 16.95 -14.53
C ARG A 4 -22.56 15.57 -15.12
N TYR A 5 -21.51 14.82 -15.40
CA TYR A 5 -21.62 13.37 -15.39
C TYR A 5 -21.86 12.98 -13.93
N ASP A 6 -22.99 12.33 -13.64
CA ASP A 6 -23.26 11.70 -12.33
C ASP A 6 -22.35 10.49 -12.15
N ARG A 7 -21.04 10.75 -11.99
CA ARG A 7 -20.04 9.74 -11.66
C ARG A 7 -20.21 9.38 -10.19
N LEU A 8 -20.52 8.11 -9.91
CA LEU A 8 -20.55 7.58 -8.55
C LEU A 8 -19.20 7.86 -7.87
N ARG A 9 -19.23 8.64 -6.79
CA ARG A 9 -18.06 9.05 -6.01
C ARG A 9 -17.82 8.03 -4.90
N TYR A 10 -16.71 7.31 -5.01
CA TYR A 10 -16.25 6.41 -3.95
C TYR A 10 -15.14 7.08 -3.15
N ILE A 11 -15.06 6.80 -1.85
CA ILE A 11 -13.91 7.14 -0.99
C ILE A 11 -13.16 5.85 -0.69
N GLY A 12 -12.02 5.66 -1.35
CA GLY A 12 -11.13 4.53 -1.11
C GLY A 12 -10.28 4.77 0.14
N ILE A 13 -10.37 3.87 1.12
CA ILE A 13 -9.59 3.92 2.36
C ILE A 13 -8.70 2.67 2.45
N ASP A 14 -7.42 2.86 2.79
CA ASP A 14 -6.44 1.80 3.07
C ASP A 14 -5.89 1.94 4.49
N ILE A 15 -6.37 1.10 5.42
CA ILE A 15 -5.97 1.07 6.84
C ILE A 15 -4.81 0.08 7.03
N GLY A 16 -3.59 0.57 6.82
CA GLY A 16 -2.34 -0.16 7.02
C GLY A 16 -1.77 -0.08 8.44
N ASN A 17 -0.69 -0.83 8.69
CA ASN A 17 -0.04 -0.87 10.01
C ASN A 17 0.61 0.46 10.43
N SER A 18 1.12 1.25 9.47
CA SER A 18 1.77 2.57 9.71
C SER A 18 1.04 3.71 9.02
N GLY A 19 -0.28 3.62 8.89
CA GLY A 19 -1.07 4.74 8.40
C GLY A 19 -2.39 4.31 7.80
N ILE A 20 -3.31 5.26 7.76
CA ILE A 20 -4.58 5.15 7.07
C ILE A 20 -4.51 6.09 5.90
N LYS A 21 -4.60 5.60 4.67
CA LYS A 21 -4.59 6.42 3.46
C LYS A 21 -6.01 6.56 2.93
N ALA A 22 -6.31 7.70 2.32
CA ALA A 22 -7.61 8.00 1.75
C ALA A 22 -7.46 8.53 0.33
N CYS A 23 -8.48 8.35 -0.51
CA CYS A 23 -8.55 8.95 -1.83
C CYS A 23 -10.00 9.03 -2.32
N GLU A 24 -10.29 10.03 -3.15
CA GLU A 24 -11.48 10.04 -3.99
C GLU A 24 -11.26 9.16 -5.23
N LEU A 25 -12.23 8.29 -5.49
CA LEU A 25 -12.24 7.34 -6.58
C LEU A 25 -13.39 7.69 -7.52
N PHE A 26 -13.04 8.14 -8.73
CA PHE A 26 -14.00 8.48 -9.79
C PHE A 26 -14.06 7.36 -10.82
N ILE A 27 -15.21 6.71 -10.94
CA ILE A 27 -15.40 5.59 -11.86
C ILE A 27 -16.05 6.11 -13.15
N GLY A 28 -15.49 5.73 -14.29
CA GLY A 28 -15.88 6.17 -15.63
C GLY A 28 -15.75 5.04 -16.65
N SER A 29 -16.48 5.14 -17.75
CA SER A 29 -16.90 3.95 -18.52
C SER A 29 -15.87 3.25 -19.40
N GLN A 30 -14.76 3.90 -19.83
CA GLN A 30 -13.83 3.30 -20.81
C GLN A 30 -12.34 3.65 -20.66
N SER A 31 -11.96 4.44 -19.66
CA SER A 31 -10.56 4.61 -19.27
C SER A 31 -10.52 4.64 -17.76
N LEU A 32 -9.49 4.03 -17.16
CA LEU A 32 -9.24 4.06 -15.71
C LEU A 32 -9.42 5.51 -15.24
N GLY A 33 -10.55 5.75 -14.57
CA GLY A 33 -10.99 7.10 -14.25
C GLY A 33 -9.88 7.79 -13.50
N GLU A 34 -9.61 9.03 -13.89
CA GLU A 34 -8.56 9.86 -13.30
C GLU A 34 -8.62 9.71 -11.78
N VAL A 35 -7.57 9.10 -11.20
CA VAL A 35 -7.41 9.07 -9.75
C VAL A 35 -6.97 10.46 -9.35
N TRP A 36 -7.97 11.35 -9.22
CA TRP A 36 -7.78 12.68 -8.67
C TRP A 36 -7.36 12.53 -7.21
N TYR A 37 -6.06 12.63 -6.98
CA TYR A 37 -5.45 12.45 -5.67
C TYR A 37 -6.00 13.46 -4.68
N THR A 38 -6.85 13.01 -3.77
CA THR A 38 -7.24 13.77 -2.58
C THR A 38 -6.61 13.16 -1.33
N ARG A 39 -5.36 13.57 -1.12
CA ARG A 39 -4.66 13.67 0.18
C ARG A 39 -4.19 12.37 0.81
N TRP A 40 -2.87 12.33 1.03
CA TRP A 40 -2.26 11.39 1.97
C TRP A 40 -2.79 11.63 3.39
N LEU A 41 -3.02 10.52 4.08
CA LEU A 41 -3.01 10.43 5.53
C LEU A 41 -1.97 9.33 5.84
N PHE A 42 -1.06 9.57 6.78
CA PHE A 42 0.05 8.65 7.12
C PHE A 42 0.50 8.87 8.59
N SER A 43 1.30 7.94 9.15
CA SER A 43 1.66 7.93 10.59
C SER A 43 3.08 7.35 10.81
N THR A 44 3.73 7.41 11.99
CA THR A 44 3.23 6.80 13.24
C THR A 44 3.71 7.48 14.55
N SER A 45 4.35 8.66 14.51
CA SER A 45 4.83 9.37 15.72
C SER A 45 3.96 10.58 16.11
N ALA A 46 2.97 10.33 16.97
CA ALA A 46 2.21 11.30 17.81
C ALA A 46 1.30 12.38 17.17
N HIS A 47 0.00 12.03 17.01
CA HIS A 47 -1.18 12.88 17.25
C HIS A 47 -1.29 14.33 16.67
N GLN A 48 -1.48 14.54 15.35
CA GLN A 48 -2.37 15.55 14.72
C GLN A 48 -2.47 15.52 13.18
N LEU A 49 -3.62 15.95 12.64
CA LEU A 49 -3.99 15.94 11.21
C LEU A 49 -3.51 17.22 10.51
N THR A 50 -3.10 17.15 9.24
CA THR A 50 -2.84 18.35 8.42
C THR A 50 -3.11 18.10 6.92
N PHE A 51 -3.64 19.11 6.22
CA PHE A 51 -3.89 19.10 4.78
C PHE A 51 -2.82 19.91 4.04
N SER A 52 -2.31 19.41 2.92
CA SER A 52 -1.54 20.21 1.97
C SER A 52 -1.43 19.55 0.58
N GLU A 53 -1.24 20.36 -0.45
CA GLU A 53 -0.85 19.95 -1.81
C GLU A 53 0.68 19.82 -1.96
N SER A 54 1.45 20.28 -0.97
CA SER A 54 2.92 20.15 -0.90
C SER A 54 3.40 19.92 0.55
N ASN A 55 4.17 18.85 0.77
CA ASN A 55 4.61 18.27 2.06
C ASN A 55 4.87 19.24 3.24
N PRO A 56 4.09 19.17 4.36
CA PRO A 56 4.45 19.85 5.62
C PRO A 56 4.07 19.09 6.94
N SER A 57 5.10 18.67 7.68
CA SER A 57 5.33 18.93 9.11
C SER A 57 4.40 18.50 10.28
N THR A 58 3.30 17.74 10.15
CA THR A 58 2.58 17.19 11.34
C THR A 58 1.95 15.80 11.14
N LYS A 59 1.99 14.92 12.16
CA LYS A 59 1.68 13.46 12.08
C LYS A 59 0.56 13.02 13.05
N VAL A 60 -0.45 12.21 12.67
CA VAL A 60 -1.40 11.54 13.63
C VAL A 60 -0.96 10.12 13.97
N ALA A 61 -1.35 9.60 15.13
CA ALA A 61 -1.34 8.17 15.42
C ALA A 61 -2.61 7.47 14.91
N VAL A 62 -2.50 6.22 14.44
CA VAL A 62 -3.65 5.38 14.01
C VAL A 62 -4.58 5.03 15.18
N ASP A 63 -4.05 5.06 16.41
CA ASP A 63 -4.76 4.64 17.61
C ASP A 63 -5.56 5.79 18.27
N ASP A 64 -5.49 7.01 17.72
CA ASP A 64 -6.30 8.16 18.11
C ASP A 64 -7.59 8.20 17.26
N PRO A 65 -8.78 7.92 17.81
CA PRO A 65 -10.02 7.81 17.03
C PRO A 65 -10.49 9.12 16.37
N SER A 66 -9.85 10.26 16.64
CA SER A 66 -10.19 11.55 16.01
C SER A 66 -10.01 11.58 14.50
N TRP A 67 -9.10 10.76 13.93
CA TRP A 67 -8.94 10.66 12.47
C TRP A 67 -10.20 10.17 11.76
N ALA A 68 -10.99 9.31 12.40
CA ALA A 68 -12.20 8.74 11.80
C ALA A 68 -13.30 9.81 11.70
N GLU A 69 -13.46 10.64 12.73
CA GLU A 69 -14.35 11.80 12.70
C GLU A 69 -13.93 12.79 11.60
N ALA A 70 -12.63 13.08 11.51
CA ALA A 70 -12.11 14.00 10.51
C ALA A 70 -12.29 13.50 9.07
N LEU A 71 -12.12 12.20 8.82
CA LEU A 71 -12.43 11.59 7.53
C LEU A 71 -13.90 11.84 7.16
N VAL A 72 -14.84 11.53 8.06
CA VAL A 72 -16.27 11.70 7.79
C VAL A 72 -16.63 13.16 7.59
N ALA A 73 -16.10 14.09 8.39
CA ALA A 73 -16.34 15.52 8.22
C ALA A 73 -15.84 16.04 6.85
N ASN A 74 -14.65 15.59 6.41
CA ASN A 74 -14.05 16.07 5.16
C ASN A 74 -14.69 15.46 3.91
N PHE A 75 -14.88 14.14 3.90
CA PHE A 75 -15.28 13.40 2.70
C PHE A 75 -16.76 13.02 2.67
N GLY A 76 -17.39 12.82 3.84
CA GLY A 76 -18.76 12.32 3.96
C GLY A 76 -19.79 13.31 3.46
N ARG A 77 -20.55 12.90 2.44
CA ARG A 77 -21.74 13.56 1.88
C ARG A 77 -22.83 12.50 1.69
N ASP A 78 -24.07 12.90 1.48
CA ASP A 78 -25.22 11.97 1.45
C ASP A 78 -25.13 10.89 0.35
N ASP A 79 -24.40 11.17 -0.74
CA ASP A 79 -24.17 10.30 -1.89
C ASP A 79 -22.89 9.45 -1.81
N THR A 80 -22.10 9.62 -0.75
CA THR A 80 -20.73 9.11 -0.67
C THR A 80 -20.69 7.63 -0.31
N LYS A 81 -20.05 6.82 -1.16
CA LYS A 81 -19.82 5.38 -0.94
C LYS A 81 -18.38 5.14 -0.45
N TRP A 82 -18.22 4.52 0.71
CA TRP A 82 -16.91 4.25 1.28
C TRP A 82 -16.45 2.84 0.92
N LEU A 83 -15.25 2.69 0.37
CA LEU A 83 -14.65 1.40 0.01
C LEU A 83 -13.37 1.21 0.82
N ILE A 84 -13.42 0.29 1.79
CA ILE A 84 -12.41 0.22 2.86
C ILE A 84 -11.63 -1.10 2.77
N SER A 85 -10.32 -1.00 2.60
CA SER A 85 -9.37 -2.08 2.89
C SER A 85 -8.71 -1.86 4.26
N SER A 86 -8.45 -2.94 4.98
CA SER A 86 -7.79 -2.86 6.29
C SER A 86 -7.05 -4.13 6.66
N VAL A 87 -5.88 -3.96 7.28
CA VAL A 87 -5.18 -5.01 8.05
C VAL A 87 -5.17 -4.73 9.56
N ARG A 88 -5.78 -3.62 10.01
CA ARG A 88 -5.92 -3.21 11.43
C ARG A 88 -7.39 -3.25 11.87
N ARG A 89 -7.75 -4.24 12.69
CA ARG A 89 -9.14 -4.46 13.14
C ARG A 89 -9.70 -3.30 13.95
N ASP A 90 -8.95 -2.77 14.91
CA ASP A 90 -9.44 -1.74 15.83
C ASP A 90 -9.74 -0.43 15.08
N ALA A 91 -8.82 -0.01 14.22
CA ALA A 91 -9.00 1.17 13.37
C ALA A 91 -10.18 1.02 12.39
N LEU A 92 -10.36 -0.18 11.81
CA LEU A 92 -11.55 -0.49 10.99
C LEU A 92 -12.85 -0.37 11.81
N GLN A 93 -12.86 -0.87 13.04
CA GLN A 93 -14.00 -0.75 13.97
C GLN A 93 -14.32 0.74 14.28
N SER A 94 -13.29 1.57 14.52
CA SER A 94 -13.43 3.01 14.75
C SER A 94 -14.07 3.72 13.56
N LEU A 95 -13.57 3.51 12.33
CA LEU A 95 -14.15 4.14 11.13
C LEU A 95 -15.57 3.65 10.87
N LYS A 96 -15.81 2.33 10.98
CA LYS A 96 -17.13 1.73 10.77
C LYS A 96 -18.19 2.37 11.70
N SER A 97 -17.89 2.48 12.99
CA SER A 97 -18.80 3.10 13.97
C SER A 97 -19.14 4.56 13.63
N LYS A 98 -18.17 5.33 13.12
CA LYS A 98 -18.40 6.71 12.66
C LYS A 98 -19.26 6.77 11.41
N LEU A 99 -18.98 5.94 10.41
CA LEU A 99 -19.78 5.88 9.18
C LEU A 99 -21.23 5.45 9.44
N GLU A 100 -21.45 4.46 10.31
CA GLU A 100 -22.78 4.03 10.74
C GLU A 100 -23.54 5.15 11.46
N THR A 101 -22.88 5.90 12.35
CA THR A 101 -23.46 7.06 13.04
C THR A 101 -23.94 8.14 12.06
N HIS A 102 -23.16 8.39 11.01
CA HIS A 102 -23.50 9.35 9.94
C HIS A 102 -24.36 8.74 8.81
N ARG A 103 -24.85 7.50 8.97
CA ARG A 103 -25.66 6.75 7.98
C ARG A 103 -25.01 6.68 6.58
N GLN A 104 -23.68 6.66 6.53
CA GLN A 104 -22.91 6.58 5.29
C GLN A 104 -22.89 5.15 4.75
N SER A 105 -22.97 4.99 3.43
CA SER A 105 -22.83 3.67 2.79
C SER A 105 -21.37 3.24 2.80
N LEU A 106 -21.07 2.03 3.30
CA LEU A 106 -19.71 1.49 3.35
C LEU A 106 -19.67 0.04 2.86
N HIS A 107 -18.59 -0.30 2.16
CA HIS A 107 -18.21 -1.66 1.78
C HIS A 107 -16.81 -1.95 2.31
N ILE A 108 -16.63 -3.11 2.95
CA ILE A 108 -15.33 -3.57 3.43
C ILE A 108 -14.84 -4.61 2.44
N VAL A 109 -13.75 -4.30 1.74
CA VAL A 109 -13.19 -5.18 0.70
C VAL A 109 -12.71 -6.48 1.34
N CYS A 110 -13.16 -7.59 0.78
CA CYS A 110 -12.83 -8.95 1.17
C CYS A 110 -12.36 -9.77 -0.04
N LEU A 111 -12.01 -11.04 0.19
CA LEU A 111 -11.53 -11.94 -0.86
C LEU A 111 -12.49 -12.10 -2.05
N HIS A 112 -13.80 -12.05 -1.82
CA HIS A 112 -14.80 -12.21 -2.89
C HIS A 112 -14.80 -11.05 -3.88
N ASP A 113 -14.41 -9.84 -3.45
CA ASP A 113 -14.35 -8.65 -4.29
C ASP A 113 -13.11 -8.61 -5.19
N ILE A 114 -12.17 -9.55 -5.04
CA ILE A 114 -10.86 -9.54 -5.72
C ILE A 114 -10.98 -10.21 -7.10
N PRO A 115 -10.81 -9.47 -8.22
CA PRO A 115 -10.94 -10.02 -9.58
C PRO A 115 -9.71 -10.82 -10.06
N LEU A 116 -9.14 -11.67 -9.19
CA LEU A 116 -8.03 -12.60 -9.47
C LEU A 116 -8.40 -14.02 -9.02
N ARG A 117 -7.62 -15.02 -9.44
CA ARG A 117 -7.56 -16.31 -8.72
C ARG A 117 -6.57 -16.12 -7.56
N VAL A 118 -6.88 -16.66 -6.38
CA VAL A 118 -5.97 -16.62 -5.23
C VAL A 118 -5.67 -18.06 -4.85
N GLU A 119 -4.45 -18.50 -5.11
CA GLU A 119 -4.01 -19.88 -4.96
C GLU A 119 -2.87 -19.95 -3.94
N VAL A 120 -3.28 -20.07 -2.68
CA VAL A 120 -2.46 -20.31 -1.49
C VAL A 120 -3.26 -21.17 -0.53
N ASP A 121 -2.62 -21.82 0.45
CA ASP A 121 -3.28 -22.75 1.39
C ASP A 121 -4.44 -22.12 2.19
N ALA A 122 -4.35 -20.82 2.50
CA ALA A 122 -5.36 -20.08 3.26
C ALA A 122 -5.64 -18.70 2.64
N PRO A 123 -6.43 -18.61 1.55
CA PRO A 123 -6.66 -17.37 0.81
C PRO A 123 -7.26 -16.24 1.65
N ASN A 124 -8.08 -16.59 2.65
CA ASN A 124 -8.73 -15.68 3.59
C ASN A 124 -7.77 -15.10 4.65
N LEU A 125 -6.53 -15.56 4.72
CA LEU A 125 -5.48 -15.03 5.61
C LEU A 125 -4.47 -14.13 4.88
N VAL A 126 -4.60 -13.97 3.55
CA VAL A 126 -3.78 -13.03 2.79
C VAL A 126 -4.21 -11.60 3.12
N GLY A 127 -3.24 -10.72 3.38
CA GLY A 127 -3.49 -9.29 3.54
C GLY A 127 -4.23 -8.71 2.33
N ILE A 128 -5.35 -8.02 2.57
CA ILE A 128 -6.19 -7.50 1.49
C ILE A 128 -5.46 -6.42 0.68
N ASP A 129 -4.52 -5.73 1.30
CA ASP A 129 -3.57 -4.79 0.68
C ASP A 129 -2.68 -5.47 -0.38
N ARG A 130 -2.16 -6.68 -0.12
CA ARG A 130 -1.40 -7.48 -1.09
C ARG A 130 -2.26 -7.90 -2.27
N LEU A 131 -3.51 -8.31 -2.02
CA LEU A 131 -4.45 -8.69 -3.08
C LEU A 131 -4.85 -7.49 -3.94
N LEU A 132 -5.09 -6.32 -3.35
CA LEU A 132 -5.37 -5.08 -4.07
C LEU A 132 -4.16 -4.58 -4.88
N ALA A 133 -2.96 -4.67 -4.32
CA ALA A 133 -1.72 -4.39 -5.04
C ALA A 133 -1.55 -5.33 -6.25
N ALA A 134 -1.83 -6.62 -6.08
CA ALA A 134 -1.82 -7.61 -7.15
C ALA A 134 -2.86 -7.30 -8.26
N VAL A 135 -4.09 -6.92 -7.90
CA VAL A 135 -5.14 -6.51 -8.87
C VAL A 135 -4.67 -5.33 -9.71
N ALA A 136 -4.10 -4.30 -9.07
CA ALA A 136 -3.62 -3.13 -9.78
C ALA A 136 -2.41 -3.45 -10.67
N ALA A 137 -1.43 -4.19 -10.15
CA ALA A 137 -0.24 -4.59 -10.91
C ALA A 137 -0.61 -5.44 -12.13
N SER A 138 -1.57 -6.37 -11.95
CA SER A 138 -2.15 -7.17 -13.02
C SER A 138 -2.72 -6.30 -14.15
N ARG A 139 -3.44 -5.21 -13.82
CA ARG A 139 -3.98 -4.25 -14.80
C ARG A 139 -2.95 -3.28 -15.39
N ARG A 140 -1.79 -3.07 -14.74
CA ARG A 140 -0.74 -2.14 -15.21
C ARG A 140 0.38 -2.80 -16.02
N CYS A 141 0.49 -4.12 -15.97
CA CYS A 141 1.46 -4.87 -16.76
C CYS A 141 0.75 -6.04 -17.44
N GLU A 142 0.84 -6.17 -18.77
CA GLU A 142 0.19 -7.27 -19.50
C GLU A 142 0.98 -8.59 -19.44
N GLN A 143 2.29 -8.48 -19.20
CA GLN A 143 3.24 -9.59 -19.17
C GLN A 143 3.05 -10.49 -17.94
N ARG A 144 3.23 -11.80 -18.13
CA ARG A 144 3.16 -12.80 -17.07
C ARG A 144 4.30 -13.82 -17.23
N PRO A 145 4.84 -14.38 -16.14
CA PRO A 145 4.53 -14.04 -14.74
C PRO A 145 4.96 -12.62 -14.37
N LEU A 146 4.58 -12.15 -13.18
CA LEU A 146 4.83 -10.80 -12.68
C LEU A 146 5.19 -10.84 -11.20
N ILE A 147 6.22 -10.08 -10.79
CA ILE A 147 6.56 -9.85 -9.39
C ILE A 147 5.95 -8.51 -8.95
N VAL A 148 5.31 -8.48 -7.79
CA VAL A 148 4.70 -7.28 -7.21
C VAL A 148 5.37 -6.97 -5.88
N ILE A 149 5.89 -5.75 -5.75
CA ILE A 149 6.69 -5.34 -4.58
C ILE A 149 6.06 -4.12 -3.94
N GLN A 150 5.72 -4.25 -2.66
CA GLN A 150 5.23 -3.14 -1.84
C GLN A 150 6.28 -2.83 -0.77
N VAL A 151 6.91 -1.66 -0.84
CA VAL A 151 7.97 -1.23 0.10
C VAL A 151 7.42 -0.23 1.11
N GLY A 152 7.22 -0.68 2.35
CA GLY A 152 6.84 0.18 3.47
C GLY A 152 7.34 -0.41 4.79
N SER A 153 6.53 -0.29 5.85
CA SER A 153 6.86 -0.81 7.19
C SER A 153 7.20 -2.29 7.20
N ALA A 154 6.53 -3.06 6.34
CA ALA A 154 6.98 -4.35 5.84
C ALA A 154 7.21 -4.22 4.33
N VAL A 155 8.07 -5.08 3.78
CA VAL A 155 8.20 -5.26 2.33
C VAL A 155 7.53 -6.56 1.94
N THR A 156 6.61 -6.53 0.97
CA THR A 156 6.08 -7.75 0.36
C THR A 156 6.71 -7.98 -1.01
N VAL A 157 6.97 -9.24 -1.35
CA VAL A 157 7.45 -9.66 -2.67
C VAL A 157 6.55 -10.79 -3.15
N ASP A 158 5.47 -10.40 -3.81
CA ASP A 158 4.35 -11.22 -4.25
C ASP A 158 4.53 -11.70 -5.69
N PHE A 159 4.01 -12.88 -6.01
CA PHE A 159 4.13 -13.50 -7.33
C PHE A 159 2.76 -13.71 -7.97
N LEU A 160 2.61 -13.22 -9.20
CA LEU A 160 1.43 -13.42 -10.04
C LEU A 160 1.78 -14.29 -11.25
N ALA A 161 1.13 -15.44 -11.35
CA ALA A 161 1.15 -16.27 -12.53
C ALA A 161 -0.08 -16.00 -13.43
N ARG A 162 -0.12 -16.66 -14.58
CA ARG A 162 -1.33 -16.78 -15.42
C ARG A 162 -1.64 -18.25 -15.64
N GLN A 163 -2.82 -18.66 -15.20
CA GLN A 163 -3.34 -20.01 -15.34
C GLN A 163 -4.68 -19.94 -16.05
N GLU A 164 -4.92 -20.80 -17.05
CA GLU A 164 -6.22 -20.89 -17.73
C GLU A 164 -6.77 -19.53 -18.23
N LYS A 165 -5.86 -18.63 -18.65
CA LYS A 165 -6.11 -17.23 -19.04
C LYS A 165 -6.55 -16.28 -17.90
N LYS A 166 -6.66 -16.73 -16.66
CA LYS A 166 -6.90 -15.89 -15.47
C LYS A 166 -5.60 -15.60 -14.73
N ASP A 167 -5.47 -14.35 -14.28
CA ASP A 167 -4.32 -13.95 -13.47
C ASP A 167 -4.49 -14.45 -12.04
N THR A 168 -3.41 -15.03 -11.50
CA THR A 168 -3.43 -15.85 -10.29
C THR A 168 -2.38 -15.34 -9.32
N PHE A 169 -2.81 -14.92 -8.13
CA PHE A 169 -1.93 -14.63 -6.99
C PHE A 169 -1.49 -15.95 -6.35
N CYS A 170 -0.20 -16.24 -6.38
CA CYS A 170 0.38 -17.50 -5.91
C CYS A 170 1.08 -17.38 -4.55
N GLY A 171 0.84 -16.29 -3.82
CA GLY A 171 1.54 -15.97 -2.59
C GLY A 171 2.80 -15.12 -2.81
N GLY A 172 3.68 -15.14 -1.82
CA GLY A 172 4.86 -14.28 -1.78
C GLY A 172 5.53 -14.25 -0.42
N ALA A 173 6.63 -13.51 -0.32
CA ALA A 173 7.36 -13.29 0.92
C ALA A 173 6.95 -11.97 1.61
N ILE A 174 7.13 -11.93 2.93
CA ILE A 174 7.05 -10.70 3.74
C ILE A 174 8.40 -10.55 4.46
N LEU A 175 9.00 -9.37 4.36
CA LEU A 175 10.24 -8.97 5.02
C LEU A 175 9.95 -7.76 5.92
N PRO A 176 10.73 -7.54 6.99
CA PRO A 176 10.65 -6.27 7.71
C PRO A 176 11.18 -5.13 6.83
N GLY A 177 10.49 -3.99 6.86
CA GLY A 177 10.97 -2.76 6.26
C GLY A 177 12.08 -2.11 7.07
N VAL A 178 12.83 -1.21 6.45
CA VAL A 178 13.93 -0.48 7.10
C VAL A 178 13.46 0.26 8.37
N PRO A 179 12.34 1.01 8.38
CA PRO A 179 11.83 1.66 9.59
C PRO A 179 11.51 0.69 10.73
N MET A 180 10.97 -0.49 10.41
CA MET A 180 10.63 -1.51 11.41
C MET A 180 11.90 -2.08 12.07
N MET A 181 12.93 -2.41 11.29
CA MET A 181 14.18 -2.93 11.85
C MET A 181 14.92 -1.89 12.68
N LEU A 182 15.00 -0.64 12.23
CA LEU A 182 15.66 0.43 12.98
C LEU A 182 15.00 0.67 14.34
N ARG A 183 13.66 0.70 14.38
CA ARG A 183 12.89 0.80 15.62
C ARG A 183 13.17 -0.38 16.56
N LEU A 184 13.19 -1.61 16.03
CA LEU A 184 13.46 -2.81 16.84
C LEU A 184 14.90 -2.79 17.41
N LEU A 185 15.89 -2.34 16.63
CA LEU A 185 17.27 -2.20 17.08
C LEU A 185 17.41 -1.13 18.18
N GLY A 186 16.83 0.06 18.00
CA GLY A 186 16.86 1.13 19.01
C GLY A 186 16.09 0.81 20.30
N GLN A 187 15.22 -0.20 20.27
CA GLN A 187 14.55 -0.76 21.45
C GLN A 187 15.33 -1.91 22.12
N ALA A 188 16.31 -2.50 21.44
CA ALA A 188 16.98 -3.73 21.88
C ALA A 188 18.32 -3.51 22.59
N ALA A 189 18.95 -2.33 22.49
CA ALA A 189 20.25 -2.06 23.11
C ALA A 189 20.49 -0.58 23.41
N ASP A 190 20.99 -0.26 24.60
CA ASP A 190 21.17 1.11 25.12
C ASP A 190 22.08 2.03 24.26
N LEU A 191 22.98 1.45 23.46
CA LEU A 191 23.90 2.19 22.59
C LEU A 191 23.37 2.40 21.16
N LEU A 192 22.18 1.87 20.83
CA LEU A 192 21.54 2.05 19.53
C LEU A 192 20.47 3.14 19.64
N PRO A 193 20.61 4.28 18.93
CA PRO A 193 19.61 5.34 19.00
C PRO A 193 18.27 4.91 18.42
N ASN A 194 17.17 5.47 18.95
CA ASN A 194 15.89 5.45 18.25
C ASN A 194 15.97 6.42 17.07
N ILE A 195 15.78 5.91 15.85
CA ILE A 195 15.80 6.66 14.59
C ILE A 195 14.34 6.81 14.13
N ASP A 196 13.86 8.04 13.89
CA ASP A 196 12.54 8.22 13.24
C ASP A 196 12.68 7.88 11.75
N ALA A 197 11.63 7.28 11.18
CA ALA A 197 11.61 6.87 9.78
C ALA A 197 11.76 8.08 8.84
N ASP A 198 11.25 9.24 9.24
CA ASP A 198 11.22 10.44 8.40
C ASP A 198 12.59 11.15 8.33
N ASP A 199 13.52 10.84 9.25
CA ASP A 199 14.91 11.31 9.18
C ASP A 199 15.70 10.58 8.07
N ILE A 200 15.17 9.45 7.58
CA ILE A 200 15.84 8.57 6.60
C ILE A 200 15.57 9.09 5.18
N THR A 201 16.29 10.13 4.77
CA THR A 201 16.12 10.75 3.45
C THR A 201 16.69 9.95 2.28
N ASP A 202 17.82 9.25 2.47
CA ASP A 202 18.50 8.45 1.43
C ASP A 202 19.07 7.14 2.00
N LEU A 203 19.56 6.24 1.14
CA LEU A 203 20.34 5.08 1.53
C LEU A 203 21.78 5.52 1.88
N PRO A 204 22.38 5.05 2.99
CA PRO A 204 23.65 5.54 3.46
C PRO A 204 24.82 4.96 2.65
N GLY A 205 25.93 5.71 2.62
CA GLY A 205 27.20 5.21 2.11
C GLY A 205 27.72 4.02 2.93
N ILE A 206 28.41 3.08 2.25
CA ILE A 206 28.99 1.90 2.86
C ILE A 206 30.53 2.05 2.90
N PRO A 207 31.21 1.78 4.03
CA PRO A 207 30.65 1.45 5.34
C PRO A 207 30.12 2.70 6.08
N GLY A 208 29.05 2.51 6.87
CA GLY A 208 28.56 3.54 7.79
C GLY A 208 29.60 3.86 8.86
N ARG A 209 29.77 5.15 9.20
CA ARG A 209 30.89 5.64 10.04
C ARG A 209 30.49 6.11 11.43
N ASN A 210 29.20 6.09 11.73
CA ASN A 210 28.63 6.29 13.06
C ASN A 210 27.53 5.24 13.30
N THR A 211 26.99 5.15 14.52
CA THR A 211 25.98 4.14 14.87
C THR A 211 24.72 4.22 13.99
N THR A 212 24.21 5.42 13.74
CA THR A 212 23.03 5.67 12.90
C THR A 212 23.26 5.18 11.47
N ASP A 213 24.38 5.58 10.84
CA ASP A 213 24.74 5.12 9.48
C ASP A 213 24.92 3.60 9.44
N ALA A 214 25.54 3.01 10.46
CA ALA A 214 25.81 1.58 10.51
C ALA A 214 24.52 0.75 10.67
N MET A 215 23.60 1.19 11.54
CA MET A 215 22.27 0.61 11.67
C MET A 215 21.50 0.72 10.34
N LEU A 216 21.46 1.93 9.76
CA LEU A 216 20.73 2.17 8.52
C LEU A 216 21.32 1.36 7.35
N ALA A 217 22.65 1.29 7.22
CA ALA A 217 23.31 0.50 6.19
C ALA A 217 23.02 -1.00 6.33
N GLY A 218 23.03 -1.52 7.56
CA GLY A 218 22.67 -2.91 7.86
C GLY A 218 21.20 -3.21 7.51
N CYS A 219 20.27 -2.40 7.98
CA CYS A 219 18.84 -2.56 7.72
C CYS A 219 18.49 -2.42 6.24
N ALA A 220 19.02 -1.40 5.56
CA ALA A 220 18.85 -1.22 4.12
C ALA A 220 19.40 -2.42 3.32
N SER A 221 20.62 -2.87 3.64
CA SER A 221 21.24 -4.03 2.99
C SER A 221 20.44 -5.32 3.20
N ALA A 222 19.87 -5.52 4.39
CA ALA A 222 19.01 -6.67 4.69
C ALA A 222 17.71 -6.65 3.88
N THR A 223 16.98 -5.53 3.86
CA THR A 223 15.73 -5.42 3.08
C THR A 223 16.01 -5.53 1.59
N LEU A 224 16.93 -4.73 1.04
CA LEU A 224 17.24 -4.70 -0.39
C LEU A 224 17.84 -6.03 -0.87
N GLY A 225 18.82 -6.58 -0.13
CA GLY A 225 19.44 -7.87 -0.45
C GLY A 225 18.45 -9.02 -0.41
N GLY A 226 17.55 -9.04 0.58
CA GLY A 226 16.44 -10.00 0.67
C GLY A 226 15.48 -9.88 -0.51
N THR A 227 15.07 -8.67 -0.87
CA THR A 227 14.21 -8.39 -2.04
C THR A 227 14.87 -8.84 -3.35
N ILE A 228 16.14 -8.48 -3.59
CA ILE A 228 16.89 -8.90 -4.80
C ILE A 228 17.05 -10.43 -4.83
N HIS A 229 17.33 -11.07 -3.69
CA HIS A 229 17.42 -12.53 -3.62
C HIS A 229 16.10 -13.21 -4.03
N LEU A 230 14.96 -12.70 -3.55
CA LEU A 230 13.64 -13.23 -3.92
C LEU A 230 13.30 -13.00 -5.39
N ILE A 231 13.59 -11.81 -5.93
CA ILE A 231 13.46 -11.51 -7.37
C ILE A 231 14.26 -12.52 -8.20
N ASN A 232 15.52 -12.76 -7.81
CA ASN A 232 16.40 -13.69 -8.51
C ASN A 232 15.91 -15.14 -8.40
N ARG A 233 15.32 -15.56 -7.27
CA ARG A 233 14.67 -16.87 -7.16
C ARG A 233 13.51 -17.02 -8.16
N TYR A 234 12.57 -16.08 -8.18
CA TYR A 234 11.47 -16.11 -9.15
C TYR A 234 11.97 -16.06 -10.60
N ARG A 235 12.99 -15.26 -10.90
CA ARG A 235 13.56 -15.15 -12.27
C ARG A 235 14.33 -16.39 -12.71
N ASN A 236 14.99 -17.11 -11.78
CA ASN A 236 15.66 -18.37 -12.07
C ASN A 236 14.65 -19.50 -12.34
N GLU A 237 13.50 -19.49 -11.67
CA GLU A 237 12.48 -20.54 -11.77
C GLU A 237 11.48 -20.29 -12.91
N PHE A 238 11.07 -19.03 -13.12
CA PHE A 238 9.96 -18.67 -14.02
C PHE A 238 10.36 -17.75 -15.19
N GLY A 239 11.64 -17.36 -15.30
CA GLY A 239 12.20 -16.67 -16.47
C GLY A 239 12.91 -15.35 -16.13
N CYS A 240 14.11 -15.17 -16.69
CA CYS A 240 15.02 -14.06 -16.35
C CYS A 240 14.43 -12.65 -16.55
N ASN A 241 13.50 -12.50 -17.50
CA ASN A 241 12.85 -11.24 -17.83
C ASN A 241 11.53 -11.00 -17.08
N THR A 242 11.22 -11.77 -16.03
CA THR A 242 10.00 -11.57 -15.22
C THR A 242 9.94 -10.13 -14.71
N PRO A 243 8.96 -9.32 -15.15
CA PRO A 243 8.86 -7.91 -14.77
C PRO A 243 8.52 -7.73 -13.30
N ILE A 244 8.80 -6.53 -12.81
CA ILE A 244 8.50 -6.09 -11.45
C ILE A 244 7.58 -4.87 -11.53
N VAL A 245 6.47 -4.89 -10.79
CA VAL A 245 5.73 -3.67 -10.43
C VAL A 245 6.08 -3.35 -8.98
N ILE A 246 6.70 -2.20 -8.74
CA ILE A 246 7.09 -1.74 -7.40
C ILE A 246 6.28 -0.50 -6.99
N SER A 247 5.97 -0.42 -5.70
CA SER A 247 5.14 0.60 -5.06
C SER A 247 5.47 0.67 -3.56
N GLY A 248 4.77 1.50 -2.81
CA GLY A 248 4.97 1.71 -1.37
C GLY A 248 5.59 3.07 -1.05
N GLY A 249 5.78 3.37 0.23
CA GLY A 249 6.33 4.66 0.68
C GLY A 249 7.79 4.85 0.29
N ASP A 250 8.58 3.77 0.34
CA ASP A 250 10.00 3.76 -0.07
C ASP A 250 10.19 3.17 -1.49
N GLY A 251 9.11 3.02 -2.26
CA GLY A 251 9.14 2.36 -3.59
C GLY A 251 10.09 3.05 -4.57
N ASP A 252 10.00 4.38 -4.69
CA ASP A 252 10.88 5.19 -5.55
C ASP A 252 12.36 5.14 -5.12
N ARG A 253 12.62 4.96 -3.83
CA ARG A 253 13.98 4.87 -3.26
C ARG A 253 14.60 3.50 -3.49
N PHE A 254 13.80 2.44 -3.44
CA PHE A 254 14.28 1.07 -3.65
C PHE A 254 14.43 0.71 -5.14
N ALA A 255 13.54 1.23 -6.00
CA ALA A 255 13.49 0.83 -7.40
C ALA A 255 14.80 0.97 -8.19
N PRO A 256 15.60 2.06 -8.06
CA PRO A 256 16.89 2.22 -8.76
C PRO A 256 17.93 1.13 -8.44
N HIS A 257 17.75 0.40 -7.34
CA HIS A 257 18.64 -0.68 -6.90
C HIS A 257 18.13 -2.07 -7.28
N LEU A 258 16.94 -2.19 -7.89
CA LEU A 258 16.39 -3.47 -8.34
C LEU A 258 16.82 -3.80 -9.77
N PRO A 259 16.97 -5.11 -10.10
CA PRO A 259 17.35 -5.51 -11.45
C PRO A 259 16.16 -5.28 -12.43
N PRO A 260 16.37 -4.57 -13.55
CA PRO A 260 15.32 -4.38 -14.56
C PRO A 260 14.90 -5.71 -15.22
N PRO A 261 13.73 -5.77 -15.89
CA PRO A 261 12.75 -4.69 -16.05
C PRO A 261 11.89 -4.49 -14.79
N TYR A 262 11.66 -3.23 -14.43
CA TYR A 262 10.72 -2.83 -13.38
C TYR A 262 9.95 -1.56 -13.79
N VAL A 263 8.79 -1.34 -13.18
CA VAL A 263 8.03 -0.09 -13.26
C VAL A 263 7.58 0.34 -11.86
N VAL A 264 7.73 1.62 -11.54
CA VAL A 264 7.21 2.19 -10.29
C VAL A 264 5.78 2.66 -10.52
N VAL A 265 4.85 2.25 -9.66
CA VAL A 265 3.44 2.62 -9.73
C VAL A 265 2.99 3.12 -8.35
N PRO A 266 3.10 4.43 -8.06
CA PRO A 266 2.63 5.00 -6.81
C PRO A 266 1.18 4.62 -6.49
N HIS A 267 0.85 4.51 -5.20
CA HIS A 267 -0.51 4.25 -4.70
C HIS A 267 -1.17 2.94 -5.21
N LEU A 268 -0.40 1.90 -5.53
CA LEU A 268 -0.89 0.65 -6.14
C LEU A 268 -2.11 0.03 -5.44
N VAL A 269 -2.20 0.04 -4.12
CA VAL A 269 -3.39 -0.44 -3.35
C VAL A 269 -4.66 0.35 -3.69
N HIS A 270 -4.57 1.67 -3.87
CA HIS A 270 -5.69 2.54 -4.21
C HIS A 270 -6.13 2.34 -5.67
N HIS A 271 -5.18 2.06 -6.56
CA HIS A 271 -5.52 1.57 -7.90
C HIS A 271 -6.22 0.20 -7.85
N GLY A 272 -5.92 -0.63 -6.84
CA GLY A 272 -6.65 -1.86 -6.55
C GLY A 272 -8.08 -1.58 -6.08
N LEU A 273 -8.26 -0.62 -5.17
CA LEU A 273 -9.58 -0.19 -4.71
C LEU A 273 -10.44 0.34 -5.88
N ALA A 274 -9.87 1.18 -6.74
CA ALA A 274 -10.53 1.64 -7.97
C ALA A 274 -10.93 0.48 -8.90
N ALA A 275 -10.04 -0.51 -9.04
CA ALA A 275 -10.26 -1.67 -9.89
C ALA A 275 -11.38 -2.60 -9.37
N VAL A 276 -11.46 -2.78 -8.06
CA VAL A 276 -12.56 -3.49 -7.38
C VAL A 276 -13.86 -2.69 -7.51
N ALA A 277 -13.84 -1.40 -7.21
CA ALA A 277 -15.03 -0.53 -7.28
C ALA A 277 -15.64 -0.50 -8.70
N GLN A 278 -14.81 -0.57 -9.74
CA GLN A 278 -15.27 -0.71 -11.12
C GLN A 278 -15.93 -2.07 -11.38
N ALA A 279 -15.33 -3.18 -10.93
CA ALA A 279 -15.91 -4.52 -11.11
C ALA A 279 -17.31 -4.62 -10.45
N MET A 280 -17.48 -4.00 -9.27
CA MET A 280 -18.77 -3.89 -8.57
C MET A 280 -19.84 -3.02 -9.30
N GLN A 281 -19.52 -2.42 -10.45
CA GLN A 281 -20.49 -1.73 -11.33
C GLN A 281 -20.83 -2.54 -12.59
N GLU A 282 -20.08 -3.61 -12.86
CA GLU A 282 -20.24 -4.47 -14.03
C GLU A 282 -21.11 -5.72 -13.72
N GLU A 283 -21.52 -5.88 -12.46
CA GLU A 283 -22.44 -6.91 -11.92
C GLU A 283 -23.88 -6.38 -11.70
#